data_AF-A0A6N4SX81-F1
#
_entry.id   AF-A0A6N4SX81-F1
#
_cell.length_a   1.000
_cell.length_b   1.000
_cell.length_c   1.000
_cell.angle_alpha   90.00
_cell.angle_beta   90.00
_cell.angle_gamma   90.00
#
_symmetry.space_group_name_H-M   'P 1'
#
loop_
_entity.id
_entity.type
_entity.pdbx_description
1 polymer ?
#
loop_
_entity_poly.entity_id
_entity_poly.type
_entity_poly.pdbx_seq_one_letter_code
_entity_poly.pdbx_strand_id
1 'polypeptide(L)' 'MQDGAVIQCDVAVNAAGAWARPLLAGTGFDLPVVGRKRTVFVVSSPAQTPSCPLIIDPSVYRRPALDMWLATGR' A
#
# COMPACT_ATOMS: atom_id res chain seq x y z
N MET A 1 -16.75 -0.13 -16.81
CA MET A 1 -17.69 0.97 -17.10
C MET A 1 -16.90 2.27 -17.17
N GLN A 2 -17.06 3.02 -18.25
CA GLN A 2 -16.44 4.35 -18.47
C GLN A 2 -17.47 5.33 -19.04
N ASP A 3 -18.74 4.92 -19.07
CA ASP A 3 -19.87 5.52 -19.77
C ASP A 3 -20.77 6.37 -18.84
N GLY A 4 -20.41 6.47 -17.54
CA GLY A 4 -21.20 7.23 -16.56
C GLY A 4 -22.48 6.52 -16.10
N ALA A 5 -22.60 5.20 -16.35
CA ALA A 5 -23.75 4.42 -15.91
C ALA A 5 -23.96 4.49 -14.39
N VAL A 6 -25.21 4.65 -13.96
CA VAL A 6 -25.60 4.66 -12.55
C VAL A 6 -25.94 3.24 -12.10
N ILE A 7 -25.29 2.78 -11.03
CA ILE A 7 -25.55 1.48 -10.42
C ILE A 7 -26.41 1.69 -9.18
N GLN A 8 -27.62 1.11 -9.16
CA GLN A 8 -28.50 1.14 -8.00
C GLN A 8 -27.93 0.25 -6.89
N CYS A 9 -27.83 0.78 -5.66
CA CYS A 9 -27.42 0.05 -4.47
C CYS A 9 -27.99 0.70 -3.22
N ASP A 10 -28.26 -0.10 -2.18
CA ASP A 10 -28.71 0.42 -0.88
C ASP A 10 -27.54 1.06 -0.11
N VAL A 11 -26.33 0.49 -0.24
CA VAL A 11 -25.11 0.93 0.43
C VAL A 11 -23.90 0.74 -0.49
N ALA A 12 -23.01 1.73 -0.51
CA ALA A 12 -21.71 1.66 -1.18
C ALA A 12 -20.56 1.90 -0.18
N VAL A 13 -19.43 1.20 -0.37
CA VAL A 13 -18.22 1.36 0.45
C VAL A 13 -17.06 1.83 -0.42
N ASN A 14 -16.47 2.97 -0.06
CA ASN A 14 -15.26 3.46 -0.72
C ASN A 14 -14.01 2.74 -0.18
N ALA A 15 -13.58 1.67 -0.87
CA ALA A 15 -12.38 0.88 -0.55
C ALA A 15 -11.21 1.16 -1.52
N ALA A 16 -11.17 2.35 -2.14
CA ALA A 16 -10.23 2.65 -3.22
C ALA A 16 -8.82 3.08 -2.77
N GLY A 17 -8.43 2.87 -1.50
CA GLY A 17 -7.09 3.18 -0.99
C GLY A 17 -6.64 4.63 -1.29
N ALA A 18 -5.48 4.80 -1.91
CA ALA A 18 -4.94 6.12 -2.27
C ALA A 18 -5.83 6.91 -3.26
N TRP A 19 -6.76 6.24 -3.95
CA TRP A 19 -7.72 6.85 -4.88
C TRP A 19 -9.07 7.19 -4.22
N ALA A 20 -9.25 6.89 -2.94
CA ALA A 20 -10.50 7.14 -2.23
C ALA A 20 -10.87 8.63 -2.16
N ARG A 21 -9.88 9.52 -1.99
CA ARG A 21 -10.09 10.97 -1.93
C ARG A 21 -10.55 11.55 -3.28
N PRO A 22 -9.90 11.26 -4.42
CA PRO A 22 -10.38 11.67 -5.75
C PRO A 22 -11.83 11.30 -6.05
N LEU A 23 -12.32 10.15 -5.55
CA LEU A 23 -13.72 9.71 -5.76
C LEU A 23 -14.75 10.61 -5.07
N LEU A 24 -14.34 11.38 -4.05
CA LEU A 24 -15.22 12.29 -3.30
C LEU A 24 -15.13 13.74 -3.82
N ALA A 25 -14.40 13.98 -4.91
CA ALA A 25 -14.29 15.30 -5.50
C ALA A 25 -15.68 15.87 -5.83
N GLY A 26 -15.94 17.11 -5.40
CA GLY A 26 -17.22 17.79 -5.62
C GLY A 26 -18.33 17.45 -4.60
N THR A 27 -18.12 16.51 -3.68
CA THR A 27 -19.12 16.15 -2.65
C THR A 27 -19.10 17.04 -1.41
N GLY A 28 -18.10 17.91 -1.27
CA GLY A 28 -17.85 18.71 -0.05
C GLY A 28 -17.15 17.95 1.08
N PHE A 29 -16.95 16.63 0.94
CA PHE A 29 -16.19 15.82 1.90
C PHE A 29 -14.69 15.86 1.60
N ASP A 30 -13.91 16.38 2.56
CA ASP A 30 -12.45 16.35 2.49
C ASP A 30 -11.92 15.10 3.21
N LEU A 31 -11.60 14.06 2.44
CA LEU A 31 -11.02 12.83 2.98
C LEU A 31 -9.50 13.01 3.17
N PRO A 32 -8.96 12.89 4.40
CA PRO A 32 -7.53 13.09 4.68
C PRO A 32 -6.67 11.88 4.30
N VAL A 33 -6.98 11.21 3.20
CA VAL A 33 -6.23 10.07 2.65
C VAL A 33 -5.47 10.55 1.41
N VAL A 34 -4.14 10.49 1.48
CA VAL A 34 -3.25 10.91 0.39
C VAL A 34 -2.28 9.79 0.02
N GLY A 35 -2.05 9.65 -1.29
CA GLY A 35 -1.05 8.70 -1.79
C GLY A 35 0.36 9.08 -1.34
N ARG A 36 1.09 8.13 -0.76
CA ARG A 36 2.52 8.29 -0.43
C ARG A 36 3.32 7.18 -1.07
N LYS A 37 4.26 7.55 -1.94
CA LYS A 37 5.21 6.60 -2.53
C LYS A 37 6.14 6.06 -1.44
N ARG A 38 6.28 4.75 -1.38
CA ARG A 38 7.29 4.02 -0.59
C ARG A 38 7.95 3.02 -1.53
N THR A 39 9.28 2.93 -1.46
CA THR A 39 10.05 2.00 -2.29
C THR A 39 10.47 0.79 -1.45
N VAL A 40 10.33 -0.38 -2.04
CA VAL A 40 10.80 -1.65 -1.47
C VAL A 40 11.84 -2.20 -2.41
N PHE A 41 13.02 -2.49 -1.88
CA PHE A 41 14.14 -3.08 -2.61
C PHE A 41 14.21 -4.56 -2.32
N VAL A 42 14.54 -5.33 -3.36
CA VAL A 42 14.91 -6.74 -3.24
C VAL A 42 16.43 -6.80 -3.23
N VAL A 43 17.03 -7.33 -2.17
CA VAL A 43 18.48 -7.41 -2.00
C VAL A 43 18.90 -8.85 -1.75
N SER A 44 20.05 -9.26 -2.30
CA SER A 44 20.69 -10.53 -1.96
C SER A 44 21.52 -10.37 -0.70
N SER A 45 21.59 -11.43 0.10
CA SER A 45 22.45 -11.47 1.28
C SER A 45 23.02 -12.87 1.45
N PRO A 46 24.31 -13.03 1.78
CA PRO A 46 24.88 -14.33 2.11
C PRO A 46 24.38 -14.88 3.45
N ALA A 47 23.70 -14.06 4.26
CA ALA A 47 23.14 -14.49 5.54
C ALA A 47 21.93 -15.42 5.32
N GLN A 48 22.07 -16.67 5.78
CA GLN A 48 20.97 -17.63 5.83
C GLN A 48 20.24 -17.49 7.16
N THR A 49 19.01 -16.99 7.13
CA THR A 49 18.18 -16.80 8.33
C THR A 49 16.83 -17.50 8.17
N PRO A 50 16.80 -18.84 8.22
CA PRO A 50 15.55 -19.58 8.19
C PRO A 50 14.65 -19.09 9.33
N SER A 51 13.38 -18.83 9.03
CA SER A 51 12.38 -18.32 9.99
C SER A 51 12.62 -16.92 10.55
N CYS A 52 13.44 -16.09 9.89
CA CYS A 52 13.57 -14.69 10.31
C CYS A 52 12.23 -13.95 10.17
N PRO A 53 11.72 -13.32 11.25
CA PRO A 53 10.45 -12.61 11.20
C PRO A 53 10.58 -11.28 10.44
N LEU A 54 9.45 -10.59 10.27
CA LEU A 54 9.47 -9.18 9.87
C LEU A 54 10.14 -8.36 10.98
N ILE A 55 11.26 -7.70 10.65
CA ILE A 55 11.95 -6.75 11.51
C ILE A 55 11.54 -5.35 11.11
N ILE A 56 11.14 -4.52 12.07
CA ILE A 56 10.82 -3.10 11.87
C ILE A 56 11.72 -2.28 12.78
N ASP A 57 12.63 -1.54 12.17
CA ASP A 57 13.42 -0.48 12.78
C ASP A 57 12.93 0.88 12.22
N PRO A 58 13.05 2.01 12.97
CA PRO A 58 12.63 3.33 12.50
C PRO A 58 13.23 3.78 11.16
N SER A 59 14.39 3.24 10.76
CA SER A 59 15.09 3.51 9.51
C SER A 59 14.78 2.51 8.39
N VAL A 60 14.38 1.28 8.74
CA VAL A 60 14.20 0.18 7.79
C VAL A 60 13.29 -0.91 8.35
N TYR A 61 12.41 -1.45 7.50
CA TYR A 61 11.85 -2.79 7.73
C TYR A 61 12.54 -3.79 6.82
N ARG A 62 12.73 -5.03 7.31
CA ARG A 62 13.27 -6.16 6.52
C ARG A 62 12.50 -7.43 6.78
N ARG A 63 12.39 -8.27 5.76
CA ARG A 63 11.83 -9.63 5.87
C ARG A 63 12.40 -10.54 4.78
N PRO A 64 12.54 -11.85 5.03
CA PRO A 64 12.89 -12.80 3.99
C PRO A 64 11.78 -12.88 2.93
N ALA A 65 12.17 -13.11 1.68
CA ALA A 65 11.29 -13.36 0.55
C ALA A 65 11.96 -14.36 -0.39
N LEU A 66 11.56 -15.64 -0.28
CA LEU A 66 12.25 -16.77 -0.92
C LEU A 66 13.75 -16.73 -0.55
N ASP A 67 14.65 -16.81 -1.53
CA ASP A 67 16.11 -16.75 -1.36
C ASP A 67 16.68 -15.32 -1.24
N MET A 68 15.81 -14.30 -1.18
CA MET A 68 16.16 -12.89 -1.21
C MET A 68 15.58 -12.13 -0.01
N TRP A 69 15.95 -10.87 0.14
CA TRP A 69 15.46 -10.00 1.20
C TRP A 69 14.66 -8.84 0.65
N LEU A 70 13.51 -8.57 1.28
CA LEU A 70 12.82 -7.29 1.12
C LEU A 70 13.35 -6.33 2.16
N ALA A 71 13.79 -5.15 1.73
CA ALA A 71 14.16 -4.05 2.59
C ALA A 71 13.52 -2.76 2.08
N THR A 72 13.20 -1.85 2.99
CA THR A 72 12.91 -0.45 2.63
C THR A 72 14.05 0.44 3.09
N GLY A 73 14.24 1.59 2.45
CA GLY A 73 15.07 2.68 2.94
C GLY A 73 14.26 3.96 2.87
N ARG A 74 14.61 4.94 3.71
CA ARG A 74 14.18 6.31 3.43
C ARG A 74 14.76 6.78 2.09
#